data_AF-A0A957TIN9-F1
#
_entry.id   AF-A0A957TIN9-F1
#
_cell.length_a   1.000
_cell.length_b   1.000
_cell.length_c   1.000
_cell.angle_alpha   90.00
_cell.angle_beta   90.00
_cell.angle_gamma   90.00
#
_symmetry.space_group_name_H-M   'P 1'
#
loop_
_entity.id
_entity.type
_entity.pdbx_description
1 polymer ?
#
loop_
_entity_poly.entity_id
_entity_poly.type
_entity_poly.pdbx_seq_one_letter_code
_entity_poly.pdbx_strand_id
1 'polypeptide(L)'
;LSLRERDFTKTAVLSGVGTVQLVFNEYMPYSTPLIFSTLINNMAWAIGLEITLAILGLLDLAIPTLGTMLYWAINYQAVLLGRWWWVLTPIVLAVLLFVALYWLSVSISEYLDPRKRIQRVGAR
;
A
#
# COMPACT_ATOMS: atom_id res chain seq x y z
N LEU A 1 -2.52 -0.61 27.35
CA LEU A 1 -2.60 -1.83 28.18
C LEU A 1 -3.93 -1.88 28.90
N SER A 2 -4.64 -3.01 28.81
CA SER A 2 -5.31 -3.68 29.96
C SER A 2 -6.82 -3.95 29.96
N LEU A 3 -7.64 -3.61 28.96
CA LEU A 3 -9.08 -3.96 29.05
C LEU A 3 -9.75 -4.59 27.82
N ARG A 4 -9.04 -4.79 26.69
CA ARG A 4 -9.65 -5.38 25.48
C ARG A 4 -9.01 -6.67 24.95
N GLU A 5 -7.83 -7.05 25.43
CA GLU A 5 -7.12 -8.24 24.90
C GLU A 5 -7.45 -9.53 25.67
N ARG A 6 -8.07 -9.45 26.85
CA ARG A 6 -8.34 -10.64 27.69
C ARG A 6 -9.70 -11.29 27.46
N ASP A 7 -10.76 -10.56 27.11
CA ASP A 7 -12.10 -11.14 27.05
C ASP A 7 -12.46 -11.72 25.68
N PHE A 8 -12.00 -11.13 24.57
CA PHE A 8 -12.30 -11.64 23.22
C PHE A 8 -11.54 -12.94 22.90
N THR A 9 -10.27 -13.04 23.31
CA THR A 9 -9.48 -14.27 23.13
C THR A 9 -10.00 -15.41 24.00
N LYS A 10 -10.46 -15.13 25.23
CA LYS A 10 -11.01 -16.15 26.12
C LYS A 10 -12.38 -16.66 25.68
N THR A 11 -13.27 -15.80 25.18
CA THR A 11 -14.59 -16.23 24.66
C THR A 11 -14.47 -17.02 23.36
N ALA A 12 -13.54 -16.66 22.47
CA ALA A 12 -13.29 -17.42 21.25
C ALA A 12 -12.72 -18.83 21.51
N VAL A 13 -11.80 -18.97 22.46
CA VAL A 13 -11.26 -20.29 22.86
C VAL A 13 -12.35 -21.14 23.55
N LEU A 14 -13.24 -20.52 24.35
CA LEU A 14 -14.39 -21.20 24.95
C LEU A 14 -15.45 -21.63 23.92
N SER A 15 -15.44 -21.06 22.72
CA SER A 15 -16.41 -21.35 21.64
C SER A 15 -15.95 -22.47 20.69
N GLY A 16 -14.79 -23.10 20.92
CA GLY A 16 -14.31 -24.25 20.14
C GLY A 16 -13.87 -23.93 18.70
N VAL A 17 -13.68 -22.65 18.36
CA VAL A 17 -13.26 -22.22 17.02
C VAL A 17 -11.75 -22.35 16.87
N GLY A 18 -11.29 -22.96 15.77
CA GLY A 18 -9.85 -23.19 15.53
C GLY A 18 -9.05 -21.90 15.47
N THR A 19 -7.83 -21.89 16.03
CA THR A 19 -6.94 -20.72 16.14
C THR A 19 -6.73 -19.98 14.81
N VAL A 20 -6.63 -20.72 13.70
CA VAL A 20 -6.47 -20.14 12.35
C VAL A 20 -7.72 -19.36 11.93
N GLN A 21 -8.90 -19.89 12.20
CA GLN A 21 -10.16 -19.23 11.89
C GLN A 21 -10.34 -17.96 12.73
N LEU A 22 -9.93 -17.96 14.00
CA LEU A 22 -9.95 -16.76 14.84
C LEU A 22 -9.00 -15.66 14.32
N VAL A 23 -7.79 -16.02 13.91
CA VAL A 23 -6.81 -15.05 13.37
C VAL A 23 -7.34 -14.41 12.09
N PHE A 24 -7.86 -15.19 11.15
CA PHE A 24 -8.36 -14.66 9.87
C PHE A 24 -9.69 -13.90 10.00
N ASN A 25 -10.58 -14.30 10.92
CA ASN A 25 -11.91 -13.69 11.01
C ASN A 25 -11.95 -12.47 11.95
N GLU A 26 -11.10 -12.44 12.99
CA GLU A 26 -11.14 -11.42 14.04
C GLU A 26 -9.96 -10.45 13.95
N TYR A 27 -8.75 -10.95 13.72
CA TYR A 27 -7.52 -10.14 13.74
C TYR A 27 -7.18 -9.53 12.38
N MET A 28 -7.35 -10.29 11.28
CA MET A 28 -7.10 -9.81 9.91
C MET A 28 -7.82 -8.50 9.57
N PRO A 29 -9.15 -8.32 9.81
CA PRO A 29 -9.82 -7.08 9.43
C PRO A 29 -9.35 -5.86 10.22
N TYR A 30 -8.81 -6.06 11.44
CA TYR A 30 -8.26 -4.98 12.26
C TYR A 30 -6.85 -4.55 11.81
N SER A 31 -6.01 -5.49 11.38
CA SER A 31 -4.64 -5.20 10.93
C SER A 31 -4.53 -4.80 9.45
N THR A 32 -5.50 -5.19 8.63
CA THR A 32 -5.53 -4.94 7.18
C THR A 32 -5.31 -3.45 6.81
N PRO A 33 -6.06 -2.48 7.37
CA PRO A 33 -5.86 -1.07 7.01
C PRO A 33 -4.45 -0.55 7.35
N LEU A 34 -3.89 -1.02 8.46
CA LEU A 34 -2.55 -0.66 8.90
C LEU A 34 -1.47 -1.22 7.95
N ILE A 35 -1.63 -2.49 7.52
CA ILE A 35 -0.73 -3.14 6.58
C ILE A 35 -0.72 -2.37 5.26
N PHE A 36 -1.88 -2.01 4.71
CA PHE A 36 -1.94 -1.26 3.46
C PHE A 36 -1.39 0.16 3.56
N SER A 37 -1.66 0.88 4.66
CA SER A 37 -1.06 2.20 4.88
C SER A 37 0.47 2.12 4.89
N THR A 38 1.02 1.07 5.51
CA THR A 38 2.46 0.83 5.57
C THR A 38 3.02 0.41 4.21
N LEU A 39 2.28 -0.42 3.46
CA LEU A 39 2.64 -0.83 2.10
C LEU A 39 2.77 0.36 1.15
N ILE A 40 1.81 1.29 1.17
CA ILE A 40 1.83 2.50 0.33
C ILE A 40 3.06 3.35 0.67
N ASN A 41 3.35 3.52 1.97
CA ASN A 41 4.53 4.26 2.41
C ASN A 41 5.84 3.59 1.96
N ASN A 42 5.94 2.26 2.12
CA ASN A 42 7.10 1.49 1.65
C ASN A 42 7.28 1.58 0.14
N MET A 43 6.20 1.60 -0.64
CA MET A 43 6.27 1.76 -2.09
C MET A 43 6.85 3.13 -2.48
N ALA A 44 6.46 4.20 -1.78
CA ALA A 44 7.03 5.53 -1.99
C ALA A 44 8.53 5.57 -1.65
N TRP A 45 8.92 4.93 -0.55
CA TRP A 45 10.33 4.77 -0.20
C TRP A 45 11.10 3.98 -1.25
N ALA A 46 10.54 2.88 -1.76
CA ALA A 46 11.17 2.05 -2.78
C ALA A 46 11.42 2.83 -4.09
N ILE A 47 10.43 3.59 -4.57
CA ILE A 47 10.57 4.43 -5.76
C ILE A 47 11.62 5.52 -5.55
N GLY A 48 11.62 6.17 -4.37
CA GLY A 48 12.62 7.19 -4.03
C GLY A 48 14.05 6.61 -3.98
N LEU A 49 14.20 5.41 -3.41
CA LEU A 49 15.47 4.69 -3.39
C LEU A 49 15.92 4.28 -4.79
N GLU A 50 15.01 3.81 -5.64
CA GLU A 50 15.31 3.48 -7.04
C GLU A 50 15.87 4.68 -7.80
N ILE A 51 15.23 5.85 -7.69
CA ILE A 51 15.73 7.10 -8.28
C ILE A 51 17.12 7.44 -7.73
N THR A 52 17.29 7.34 -6.41
CA THR A 52 18.57 7.65 -5.76
C THR A 52 19.69 6.73 -6.25
N LEU A 53 19.43 5.41 -6.32
CA LEU A 53 20.40 4.43 -6.80
C LEU A 53 20.70 4.60 -8.30
N ALA A 54 19.71 4.98 -9.11
CA ALA A 54 19.91 5.31 -10.53
C ALA A 54 20.83 6.52 -10.69
N ILE A 55 20.63 7.58 -9.88
CA ILE A 55 21.47 8.78 -9.89
C ILE A 55 22.90 8.45 -9.46
N LEU A 56 23.08 7.58 -8.46
CA LEU A 56 24.38 7.12 -8.01
C LEU A 56 25.06 6.15 -9.01
N GLY A 57 24.35 5.70 -10.05
CA GLY A 57 24.86 4.75 -11.05
C GLY A 57 25.01 3.31 -10.53
N LEU A 58 24.29 2.97 -9.46
CA LEU A 58 24.30 1.64 -8.84
C LEU A 58 23.27 0.67 -9.46
N LEU A 59 22.40 1.18 -10.34
CA LEU A 59 21.41 0.40 -11.09
C LEU A 59 21.82 0.22 -12.55
N ASP A 60 21.37 -0.87 -13.14
CA ASP A 60 21.45 -1.06 -14.58
C ASP A 60 20.48 -0.10 -15.31
N LEU A 61 21.06 0.92 -15.93
CA LEU A 61 20.34 1.96 -16.66
C LEU A 61 19.74 1.48 -18.00
N ALA A 62 20.06 0.25 -18.43
CA ALA A 62 19.47 -0.36 -19.62
C ALA A 62 18.01 -0.82 -19.39
N ILE A 63 17.62 -1.04 -18.13
CA ILE A 63 16.26 -1.46 -17.78
C ILE A 63 15.38 -0.22 -17.64
N PRO A 64 14.30 -0.08 -18.44
CA PRO A 64 13.40 1.07 -18.36
C PRO A 64 12.48 0.93 -17.13
N THR A 65 12.83 1.64 -16.06
CA THR A 65 12.08 1.74 -14.81
C THR A 65 11.68 3.19 -14.55
N LEU A 66 10.81 3.45 -13.56
CA LEU A 66 10.40 4.82 -13.23
C LEU A 66 11.59 5.69 -12.83
N GLY A 67 12.53 5.12 -12.07
CA GLY A 67 13.75 5.79 -11.62
C GLY A 67 14.73 6.04 -12.75
N THR A 68 14.96 5.07 -13.64
CA THR A 68 15.89 5.25 -14.77
C THR A 68 15.34 6.23 -15.82
N MET A 69 14.02 6.25 -16.05
CA MET A 69 13.39 7.27 -16.90
C MET A 69 13.60 8.68 -16.35
N LEU A 70 13.47 8.87 -15.04
CA LEU A 70 13.70 10.17 -14.39
C LEU A 70 15.18 10.57 -14.48
N TYR A 71 16.09 9.61 -14.28
CA TYR A 71 17.53 9.81 -14.45
C TYR A 71 17.86 10.30 -15.86
N TRP A 72 17.37 9.62 -16.90
CA TRP A 72 17.60 10.03 -18.28
C TRP A 72 17.01 11.40 -18.60
N ALA A 73 15.84 11.73 -18.04
CA ALA A 73 15.22 13.04 -18.20
C ALA A 73 16.10 14.18 -17.63
N ILE A 74 16.77 13.94 -16.50
CA ILE A 74 17.73 14.88 -15.90
C ILE A 74 19.02 14.92 -16.74
N ASN A 75 19.58 13.77 -17.09
CA ASN A 75 20.87 13.65 -17.76
C ASN A 75 20.88 14.29 -19.15
N TYR A 76 19.82 14.07 -19.94
CA TYR A 76 19.65 14.69 -21.26
C TYR A 76 19.14 16.14 -21.21
N GLN A 77 19.03 16.75 -20.03
CA GLN A 77 18.47 18.09 -19.86
C GLN A 77 17.11 18.26 -20.57
N ALA A 78 16.27 17.22 -20.54
CA ALA A 78 15.03 17.16 -21.30
C ALA A 78 14.09 18.33 -20.95
N VAL A 79 14.14 18.80 -19.70
CA VAL A 79 13.38 19.98 -19.24
C VAL A 79 13.87 21.27 -19.92
N LEU A 80 15.19 21.46 -20.04
CA LEU A 80 15.79 22.63 -20.70
C LEU A 80 15.54 22.64 -22.22
N LEU A 81 15.52 21.44 -22.83
CA LEU A 81 15.26 21.24 -24.25
C LEU A 81 13.76 21.30 -24.62
N GLY A 82 12.88 21.63 -23.67
CA GLY A 82 11.43 21.70 -23.91
C GLY A 82 10.76 20.35 -24.13
N ARG A 83 11.39 19.24 -23.71
CA ARG A 83 10.87 17.86 -23.75
C ARG A 83 10.35 17.37 -22.38
N TRP A 84 9.59 18.22 -21.72
CA TRP A 84 8.74 17.96 -20.55
C TRP A 84 8.01 16.60 -20.50
N TRP A 85 7.61 16.02 -21.64
CA TRP A 85 6.97 14.70 -21.71
C TRP A 85 7.78 13.56 -21.05
N TRP A 86 9.10 13.65 -21.06
CA TRP A 86 9.99 12.65 -20.44
C TRP A 86 9.89 12.64 -18.91
N VAL A 87 9.58 13.77 -18.29
CA VAL A 87 9.37 13.88 -16.83
C VAL A 87 7.91 13.61 -16.47
N LEU A 88 6.99 14.06 -17.32
CA LEU A 88 5.56 13.90 -17.09
C LEU A 88 5.12 12.42 -17.07
N THR A 89 5.66 11.61 -17.98
CA THR A 89 5.33 10.18 -18.10
C THR A 89 5.57 9.38 -16.81
N PRO A 90 6.80 9.36 -16.22
CA PRO A 90 7.05 8.61 -14.99
C PRO A 90 6.24 9.15 -13.79
N ILE A 91 5.99 10.47 -13.73
CA ILE A 91 5.16 11.06 -12.67
C ILE A 91 3.71 10.57 -12.76
N VAL A 92 3.11 10.61 -13.95
CA VAL A 92 1.72 10.15 -14.15
C VAL A 92 1.58 8.67 -13.81
N LEU A 93 2.53 7.83 -14.24
CA LEU A 93 2.53 6.41 -13.91
C LEU A 93 2.66 6.15 -12.41
N ALA A 94 3.54 6.89 -11.71
CA ALA A 94 3.68 6.77 -10.27
C ALA A 94 2.39 7.14 -9.54
N VAL A 95 1.74 8.25 -9.92
CA VAL A 95 0.45 8.67 -9.34
C VAL A 95 -0.63 7.62 -9.59
N LEU A 96 -0.73 7.09 -10.81
CA LEU A 96 -1.67 6.02 -11.14
C LEU A 96 -1.46 4.77 -10.28
N LEU A 97 -0.21 4.38 -10.08
CA LEU A 97 0.16 3.24 -9.24
C LEU A 97 -0.25 3.47 -7.77
N PHE A 98 -0.02 4.66 -7.22
CA PHE A 98 -0.47 5.00 -5.86
C PHE A 98 -1.99 4.99 -5.73
N VAL A 99 -2.71 5.55 -6.71
CA VAL A 99 -4.18 5.56 -6.71
C VAL A 99 -4.73 4.14 -6.79
N ALA A 100 -4.16 3.28 -7.66
CA ALA A 100 -4.56 1.89 -7.79
C ALA A 100 -4.33 1.11 -6.48
N LEU A 101 -3.16 1.28 -5.85
CA LEU A 101 -2.86 0.68 -4.55
C LEU A 101 -3.79 1.19 -3.45
N TYR A 102 -4.11 2.48 -3.44
CA TYR A 102 -5.05 3.06 -2.49
C TYR A 102 -6.46 2.50 -2.68
N TRP A 103 -6.95 2.41 -3.92
CA TRP A 103 -8.25 1.81 -4.23
C TRP A 103 -8.32 0.34 -3.84
N LEU A 104 -7.25 -0.41 -4.08
CA LEU A 104 -7.14 -1.80 -3.66
C LEU A 104 -7.19 -1.91 -2.13
N SER A 105 -6.45 -1.06 -1.42
CA SER A 105 -6.48 -0.98 0.04
C SER A 105 -7.88 -0.71 0.58
N VAL A 106 -8.57 0.28 0.02
CA VAL A 106 -9.94 0.64 0.40
C VAL A 106 -10.89 -0.52 0.10
N SER A 107 -10.82 -1.11 -1.10
CA SER A 107 -11.69 -2.22 -1.50
C SER A 107 -11.54 -3.44 -0.59
N ILE A 108 -10.30 -3.79 -0.23
CA ILE A 108 -10.02 -4.92 0.68
C ILE A 108 -10.48 -4.57 2.10
N SER A 109 -10.26 -3.33 2.54
CA SER A 109 -10.76 -2.87 3.84
C SER A 109 -12.29 -2.95 3.90
N GLU A 110 -13.00 -2.58 2.82
CA GLU A 110 -14.46 -2.71 2.75
C GLU A 110 -14.95 -4.15 2.71
N TYR A 111 -14.23 -5.05 2.00
CA TYR A 111 -14.55 -6.47 1.96
C TYR A 111 -14.37 -7.14 3.33
N LEU A 112 -13.31 -6.74 4.03
CA LEU A 112 -12.96 -7.30 5.32
C LEU A 112 -13.66 -6.62 6.49
N ASP A 113 -14.40 -5.51 6.32
CA ASP A 113 -15.04 -4.82 7.45
C ASP A 113 -16.38 -5.49 7.86
N PRO A 114 -16.42 -6.31 8.93
CA PRO A 114 -17.67 -6.90 9.42
C PRO A 114 -18.62 -5.84 10.02
N ARG A 115 -18.16 -4.60 10.28
CA ARG A 115 -18.96 -3.57 10.96
C ARG A 115 -20.10 -3.03 10.11
N LYS A 116 -19.97 -3.04 8.77
CA LYS A 116 -21.10 -2.72 7.87
C LYS A 116 -22.26 -3.72 8.01
N ARG A 117 -22.01 -4.94 8.50
CA ARG A 117 -23.04 -5.95 8.76
C ARG A 117 -23.84 -5.65 10.04
N ILE A 118 -23.19 -5.13 11.08
CA ILE A 118 -23.82 -4.89 12.39
C ILE A 118 -24.68 -3.60 12.37
N GLN A 119 -24.25 -2.55 11.66
CA GLN A 119 -25.05 -1.32 11.54
C GLN A 119 -26.37 -1.51 10.77
N ARG A 120 -26.49 -2.51 9.89
CA ARG A 120 -27.77 -2.85 9.23
C ARG A 120 -28.75 -3.60 10.12
N VAL A 121 -28.28 -4.22 11.21
CA VAL A 121 -29.13 -4.97 12.14
C VAL A 121 -29.72 -4.06 13.23
N GLY A 122 -29.07 -2.93 13.55
CA GLY A 122 -29.59 -1.94 14.52
C GLY A 122 -30.53 -0.87 13.95
N ALA A 123 -30.87 -0.94 12.65
CA ALA A 123 -31.75 0.01 11.96
C ALA A 123 -33.15 -0.54 11.68
N ARG A 124 -33.60 -1.54 12.46
CA ARG A 124 -34.96 -2.08 12.40
C ARG A 124 -35.63 -1.99 13.77
#